data_AF-A0A1D3DAQ8-F1
#
_entry.id   AF-A0A1D3DAQ8-F1
#
_cell.length_a   1.000
_cell.length_b   1.000
_cell.length_c   1.000
_cell.angle_alpha   90.00
_cell.angle_beta   90.00
_cell.angle_gamma   90.00
#
_symmetry.space_group_name_H-M   'P 1'
#
loop_
_entity.id
_entity.type
_entity.pdbx_description
1 polymer ?
#
loop_
_entity_poly.entity_id
_entity_poly.type
_entity_poly.pdbx_seq_one_letter_code
_entity_poly.pdbx_strand_id
1 'polypeptide(L)'
;MQKGVYGKDAEWLQDTERGEMASFEAAQPKAVETGGHMCGLVGGLEARMRMVEALERVVWHVICKKKAVEGASRLQPFSLQQLSIEPRIGDRPPVPPTKGLGFASTYSSMMCEADWSDQTGWLPPKILPLRELALHPGSTALHYGISCLEGLKASKSREGRLLLFRPEDHIQRFILSAERLALPTVESKPFLELLKRFVQIEEAYVPAERGCSLYLRPLLFSTYVRCAQTESRIE
;
A
#
# COMPACT_ATOMS: atom_id res chain seq x y z
N MET A 1 27.51 20.81 7.68
CA MET A 1 27.38 19.56 8.46
C MET A 1 26.25 19.72 9.46
N GLN A 2 25.05 19.24 9.15
CA GLN A 2 23.97 19.12 10.13
C GLN A 2 23.63 17.63 10.24
N LYS A 3 23.91 17.05 11.42
CA LYS A 3 23.54 15.68 11.77
C LYS A 3 22.04 15.68 12.07
N GLY A 4 21.25 15.05 11.19
CA GLY A 4 19.84 14.80 11.43
C GLY A 4 19.67 13.81 12.56
N VAL A 5 19.15 14.28 13.68
CA VAL A 5 18.74 13.47 14.83
C VAL A 5 17.41 12.81 14.46
N TYR A 6 17.41 11.50 14.22
CA TYR A 6 16.18 10.71 14.14
C TYR A 6 16.19 9.71 15.28
N GLY A 7 15.22 9.90 16.18
CA GLY A 7 15.15 9.24 17.48
C GLY A 7 14.45 7.89 17.45
N LYS A 8 14.87 7.08 18.43
CA LYS A 8 14.22 5.98 19.17
C LYS A 8 13.45 4.92 18.38
N ASP A 9 13.89 3.69 18.60
CA ASP A 9 13.41 2.44 18.02
C ASP A 9 11.89 2.30 18.18
N ALA A 10 11.16 2.24 17.05
CA ALA A 10 9.76 1.86 17.09
C ALA A 10 9.68 0.34 17.35
N GLU A 11 9.12 -0.03 18.50
CA GLU A 11 8.82 -1.42 18.81
C GLU A 11 7.63 -1.89 17.97
N TRP A 12 7.87 -2.87 17.09
CA TRP A 12 6.86 -3.46 16.23
C TRP A 12 6.17 -4.61 16.96
N LEU A 13 4.92 -4.40 17.37
CA LEU A 13 4.08 -5.48 17.90
C LEU A 13 3.33 -6.12 16.73
N GLN A 14 3.57 -7.40 16.50
CA GLN A 14 2.67 -8.25 15.74
C GLN A 14 1.45 -8.51 16.64
N ASP A 15 0.27 -8.08 16.22
CA ASP A 15 -0.96 -8.39 16.97
C ASP A 15 -1.34 -9.86 16.71
N THR A 16 -0.62 -10.78 17.36
CA THR A 16 -0.94 -12.22 17.38
C THR A 16 -1.90 -12.58 18.52
N GLU A 17 -2.20 -11.63 19.42
CA GLU A 17 -3.01 -11.85 20.62
C GLU A 17 -4.13 -10.82 20.76
N ARG A 18 -5.17 -10.96 19.93
CA ARG A 18 -6.56 -10.59 20.27
C ARG A 18 -7.54 -11.08 19.20
N GLY A 19 -7.70 -12.40 19.14
CA GLY A 19 -8.88 -13.07 18.59
C GLY A 19 -10.10 -12.95 19.50
N GLU A 20 -10.34 -11.81 20.13
CA GLU A 20 -11.55 -11.55 20.91
C GLU A 20 -12.23 -10.29 20.36
N MET A 21 -13.14 -10.54 19.41
CA MET A 21 -14.25 -9.64 19.15
C MET A 21 -14.99 -9.45 20.48
N ALA A 22 -14.92 -8.24 21.04
CA ALA A 22 -15.80 -7.87 22.14
C ALA A 22 -17.25 -8.06 21.67
N SER A 23 -17.88 -9.13 22.15
CA SER A 23 -19.31 -9.38 22.05
C SER A 23 -20.04 -8.21 22.71
N PHE A 24 -20.83 -7.47 21.93
CA PHE A 24 -21.83 -6.56 22.47
C PHE A 24 -23.21 -7.11 22.09
N GLU A 25 -24.03 -7.35 23.12
CA GLU A 25 -25.39 -7.85 23.04
C GLU A 25 -26.22 -7.03 22.03
N ALA A 26 -26.88 -7.75 21.12
CA ALA A 26 -27.91 -7.19 20.26
C ALA A 26 -29.10 -6.79 21.15
N ALA A 27 -29.32 -5.49 21.32
CA ALA A 27 -30.56 -4.98 21.87
C ALA A 27 -31.73 -5.44 20.98
N GLN A 28 -32.60 -6.29 21.53
CA GLN A 28 -33.80 -6.75 20.83
C GLN A 28 -34.78 -5.57 20.63
N PRO A 29 -35.34 -5.37 19.43
CA PRO A 29 -36.35 -4.34 19.22
C PRO A 29 -37.68 -4.77 19.87
N LYS A 30 -38.22 -3.93 20.75
CA LYS A 30 -39.61 -4.05 21.21
C LYS A 30 -40.55 -3.74 20.05
N ALA A 31 -41.47 -4.66 19.76
CA ALA A 31 -42.54 -4.45 18.80
C ALA A 31 -43.51 -3.37 19.32
N VAL A 32 -43.83 -2.40 18.47
CA VAL A 32 -44.96 -1.48 18.65
C VAL A 32 -45.96 -1.81 17.55
N GLU A 33 -47.22 -2.04 17.96
CA GLU A 33 -48.32 -2.45 17.10
C GLU A 33 -48.70 -1.37 16.09
N THR A 34 -48.97 -1.78 14.85
CA THR A 34 -49.36 -0.94 13.72
C THR A 34 -50.87 -0.76 13.66
N GLY A 35 -51.35 0.49 13.75
CA GLY A 35 -52.66 0.93 13.22
C GLY A 35 -52.45 1.66 11.90
N GLY A 36 -53.12 1.19 10.84
CA GLY A 36 -52.79 1.54 9.45
C GLY A 36 -53.12 2.96 9.00
N HIS A 37 -52.46 3.37 7.91
CA HIS A 37 -53.03 3.97 6.69
C HIS A 37 -51.88 4.22 5.71
N MET A 38 -52.05 3.85 4.44
CA MET A 38 -51.10 4.17 3.38
C MET A 38 -51.22 5.66 3.00
N CYS A 39 -50.10 6.37 2.97
CA CYS A 39 -49.87 7.50 2.06
C CYS A 39 -48.36 7.70 1.90
N GLY A 40 -47.88 7.69 0.67
CA GLY A 40 -46.46 7.68 0.35
C GLY A 40 -45.76 9.00 0.67
N LEU A 41 -44.44 8.92 0.88
CA LEU A 41 -43.46 9.93 0.49
C LEU A 41 -42.06 9.37 0.74
N VAL A 42 -41.30 9.32 -0.35
CA VAL A 42 -39.85 9.38 -0.50
C VAL A 42 -39.07 9.58 0.82
N GLY A 43 -38.20 8.62 1.15
CA GLY A 43 -37.19 8.81 2.20
C GLY A 43 -37.05 7.57 3.09
N GLY A 44 -36.20 6.63 2.70
CA GLY A 44 -36.00 5.44 3.52
C GLY A 44 -35.10 4.37 2.95
N LEU A 45 -34.09 4.72 2.15
CA LEU A 45 -33.04 3.77 1.74
C LEU A 45 -31.63 4.18 2.23
N GLU A 46 -31.51 5.21 3.07
CA GLU A 46 -30.20 5.68 3.56
C GLU A 46 -29.78 5.09 4.92
N ALA A 47 -30.61 4.27 5.57
CA ALA A 47 -30.38 3.88 6.96
C ALA A 47 -29.62 2.55 7.19
N ARG A 48 -29.04 1.92 6.16
CA ARG A 48 -28.27 0.66 6.31
C ARG A 48 -26.89 0.65 5.63
N MET A 49 -26.25 1.81 5.50
CA MET A 49 -24.86 1.93 5.05
C MET A 49 -23.91 2.52 6.12
N ARG A 50 -24.26 2.44 7.41
CA ARG A 50 -23.34 2.75 8.51
C ARG A 50 -22.63 1.48 9.00
N MET A 51 -21.80 0.92 8.14
CA MET A 51 -20.69 0.06 8.58
C MET A 51 -19.41 0.56 7.94
N VAL A 52 -18.66 1.31 8.75
CA VAL A 52 -17.20 1.51 8.64
C VAL A 52 -16.74 2.23 7.36
N GLU A 53 -16.92 3.55 7.32
CA GLU A 53 -16.02 4.44 6.58
C GLU A 53 -14.66 4.44 7.31
N ALA A 54 -13.88 3.38 7.12
CA ALA A 54 -12.48 3.34 7.54
C ALA A 54 -11.71 4.29 6.63
N LEU A 55 -11.28 5.40 7.23
CA LEU A 55 -10.46 6.43 6.60
C LEU A 55 -9.08 5.82 6.38
N GLU A 56 -8.78 5.53 5.12
CA GLU A 56 -7.61 4.78 4.66
C GLU A 56 -6.85 5.60 3.62
N ARG A 57 -5.67 6.09 4.00
CA ARG A 57 -4.76 6.91 3.18
C ARG A 57 -3.84 6.02 2.35
N VAL A 58 -3.80 6.12 1.02
CA VAL A 58 -3.02 5.17 0.21
C VAL A 58 -1.58 5.64 0.00
N VAL A 59 -0.60 4.73 0.15
CA VAL A 59 0.78 4.96 -0.29
C VAL A 59 1.27 3.87 -1.24
N TRP A 60 1.66 4.26 -2.45
CA TRP A 60 2.33 3.47 -3.51
C TRP A 60 3.82 3.91 -3.63
N HIS A 61 4.84 3.18 -4.11
CA HIS A 61 4.97 2.22 -5.22
C HIS A 61 6.15 1.23 -4.99
N VAL A 62 6.32 0.20 -5.83
CA VAL A 62 7.61 -0.47 -6.13
C VAL A 62 7.71 -0.56 -7.65
N ILE A 63 8.45 0.35 -8.30
CA ILE A 63 8.58 0.40 -9.77
C ILE A 63 9.65 -0.58 -10.21
N CYS A 64 9.33 -1.59 -11.02
CA CYS A 64 10.30 -2.52 -11.59
C CYS A 64 10.68 -2.14 -13.04
N LYS A 65 11.81 -1.46 -13.27
CA LYS A 65 12.34 -1.18 -14.63
C LYS A 65 13.28 -2.25 -15.20
N LYS A 66 12.84 -2.94 -16.25
CA LYS A 66 13.73 -3.71 -17.13
C LYS A 66 14.57 -2.76 -17.99
N LYS A 67 15.90 -2.74 -17.80
CA LYS A 67 16.86 -2.06 -18.68
C LYS A 67 17.89 -3.08 -19.16
N ALA A 68 17.93 -3.33 -20.46
CA ALA A 68 18.92 -4.24 -21.05
C ALA A 68 20.36 -3.73 -20.81
N VAL A 69 21.17 -4.50 -20.10
CA VAL A 69 22.62 -4.29 -19.92
C VAL A 69 23.33 -5.64 -20.07
N GLU A 70 24.25 -5.78 -21.03
CA GLU A 70 24.96 -7.04 -21.26
C GLU A 70 25.88 -7.41 -20.09
N GLY A 71 25.79 -8.67 -19.64
CA GLY A 71 26.76 -9.31 -18.75
C GLY A 71 26.41 -9.28 -17.25
N ALA A 72 25.77 -10.34 -16.75
CA ALA A 72 25.82 -10.70 -15.33
C ALA A 72 25.59 -12.20 -15.11
N SER A 73 26.35 -12.81 -14.21
CA SER A 73 26.31 -14.23 -13.88
C SER A 73 25.41 -14.57 -12.67
N ARG A 74 24.74 -13.59 -12.05
CA ARG A 74 23.74 -13.81 -10.99
C ARG A 74 22.85 -12.57 -10.80
N LEU A 75 21.53 -12.76 -10.83
CA LEU A 75 20.57 -11.69 -10.52
C LEU A 75 20.68 -11.29 -9.03
N GLN A 76 20.65 -9.99 -8.74
CA GLN A 76 20.65 -9.49 -7.37
C GLN A 76 19.29 -9.75 -6.70
N PRO A 77 19.28 -10.29 -5.46
CA PRO A 77 18.07 -10.44 -4.66
C PRO A 77 17.56 -9.09 -4.15
N PHE A 78 16.30 -9.01 -3.75
CA PHE A 78 15.77 -7.81 -3.11
C PHE A 78 16.41 -7.63 -1.73
N SER A 79 17.03 -6.48 -1.51
CA SER A 79 17.84 -6.21 -0.32
C SER A 79 17.77 -4.74 0.08
N LEU A 80 17.91 -4.47 1.38
CA LEU A 80 17.94 -3.10 1.93
C LEU A 80 19.34 -2.57 2.21
N GLN A 81 20.40 -3.32 1.87
CA GLN A 81 21.79 -2.96 2.19
C GLN A 81 22.19 -1.58 1.64
N GLN A 82 21.57 -1.17 0.53
CA GLN A 82 21.83 0.12 -0.13
C GLN A 82 20.56 0.97 -0.28
N LEU A 83 19.59 0.78 0.63
CA LEU A 83 18.38 1.61 0.68
C LEU A 83 18.78 3.10 0.76
N SER A 84 18.33 3.90 -0.20
CA SER A 84 18.54 5.35 -0.18
C SER A 84 17.25 6.07 0.23
N ILE A 85 17.38 7.08 1.09
CA ILE A 85 16.26 7.96 1.46
C ILE A 85 16.60 9.36 0.96
N GLU A 86 15.83 9.83 -0.02
CA GLU A 86 15.97 11.17 -0.57
C GLU A 86 15.19 12.17 0.31
N PRO A 87 15.79 13.32 0.66
CA PRO A 87 15.09 14.32 1.44
C PRO A 87 13.94 14.94 0.64
N ARG A 88 12.90 15.37 1.35
CA ARG A 88 11.86 16.24 0.78
C ARG A 88 12.48 17.56 0.34
N ILE A 89 12.01 18.07 -0.80
CA ILE A 89 12.29 19.43 -1.22
C ILE A 89 11.19 20.32 -0.61
N GLY A 90 11.55 21.10 0.41
CA GLY A 90 10.62 21.96 1.14
C GLY A 90 9.96 21.29 2.35
N ASP A 91 9.00 22.01 2.94
CA ASP A 91 8.28 21.58 4.14
C ASP A 91 7.35 20.40 3.85
N ARG A 92 7.07 19.60 4.90
CA ARG A 92 6.09 18.52 4.81
C ARG A 92 4.71 19.14 4.51
N PRO A 93 3.98 18.66 3.49
CA PRO A 93 2.60 19.06 3.26
C PRO A 93 1.74 18.85 4.52
N PRO A 94 0.73 19.70 4.75
CA PRO A 94 -0.16 19.53 5.90
C PRO A 94 -0.84 18.17 5.85
N VAL A 95 -0.84 17.47 6.98
CA VAL A 95 -1.55 16.19 7.12
C VAL A 95 -3.05 16.47 6.98
N PRO A 96 -3.76 15.78 6.06
CA PRO A 96 -5.19 16.01 5.88
C PRO A 96 -5.99 15.76 7.18
N PRO A 97 -7.19 16.33 7.33
CA PRO A 97 -8.09 15.94 8.42
C PRO A 97 -8.49 14.47 8.27
N THR A 98 -8.77 13.81 9.39
CA THR A 98 -9.30 12.44 9.42
C THR A 98 -10.78 12.44 9.08
N LYS A 99 -11.59 13.25 9.77
CA LYS A 99 -13.03 13.31 9.56
C LYS A 99 -13.42 13.71 8.13
N GLY A 100 -14.29 12.92 7.50
CA GLY A 100 -14.85 13.20 6.17
C GLY A 100 -13.90 12.90 5.00
N LEU A 101 -12.78 12.19 5.25
CA LEU A 101 -11.89 11.77 4.18
C LEU A 101 -12.55 10.65 3.35
N GLY A 102 -12.55 10.77 2.02
CA GLY A 102 -12.87 9.62 1.16
C GLY A 102 -11.77 8.57 1.24
N PHE A 103 -12.11 7.29 1.03
CA PHE A 103 -11.10 6.24 0.83
C PHE A 103 -10.15 6.64 -0.32
N ALA A 104 -8.84 6.53 -0.08
CA ALA A 104 -7.80 6.77 -1.10
C ALA A 104 -7.82 8.14 -1.80
N SER A 105 -8.44 9.16 -1.20
CA SER A 105 -8.51 10.51 -1.80
C SER A 105 -7.26 11.36 -1.58
N THR A 106 -6.39 10.96 -0.64
CA THR A 106 -5.17 11.69 -0.28
C THR A 106 -3.99 10.73 -0.10
N TYR A 107 -2.80 11.26 -0.36
CA TYR A 107 -1.54 10.54 -0.31
C TYR A 107 -0.61 11.12 0.76
N SER A 108 0.33 10.31 1.23
CA SER A 108 1.46 10.80 2.02
C SER A 108 2.49 11.52 1.14
N SER A 109 3.46 12.16 1.76
CA SER A 109 4.45 12.99 1.05
C SER A 109 5.56 12.21 0.37
N MET A 110 5.84 11.00 0.83
CA MET A 110 6.89 10.13 0.30
C MET A 110 6.28 8.90 -0.38
N MET A 111 7.05 8.30 -1.27
CA MET A 111 6.81 7.01 -1.88
C MET A 111 8.06 6.13 -1.80
N CYS A 112 7.88 4.83 -1.96
CA CYS A 112 8.98 3.91 -2.23
C CYS A 112 9.07 3.62 -3.73
N GLU A 113 10.24 3.21 -4.23
CA GLU A 113 10.42 2.58 -5.54
C GLU A 113 11.63 1.62 -5.53
N ALA A 114 11.63 0.56 -6.35
CA ALA A 114 12.79 -0.33 -6.51
C ALA A 114 12.75 -1.03 -7.87
N ASP A 115 13.70 -0.67 -8.74
CA ASP A 115 13.77 -1.17 -10.12
C ASP A 115 14.30 -2.61 -10.19
N TRP A 116 13.85 -3.42 -11.16
CA TRP A 116 14.40 -4.76 -11.42
C TRP A 116 14.57 -5.01 -12.91
N SER A 117 15.67 -5.68 -13.28
CA SER A 117 15.93 -6.10 -14.65
C SER A 117 16.38 -7.56 -14.73
N ASP A 118 16.22 -8.19 -15.88
CA ASP A 118 16.70 -9.55 -16.17
C ASP A 118 18.23 -9.61 -16.33
N GLN A 119 18.92 -8.48 -16.20
CA GLN A 119 20.37 -8.40 -16.25
C GLN A 119 20.96 -8.20 -14.87
N THR A 120 20.40 -7.32 -14.05
CA THR A 120 20.95 -6.99 -12.73
C THR A 120 20.17 -7.63 -11.59
N GLY A 121 18.94 -8.09 -11.81
CA GLY A 121 18.00 -8.35 -10.73
C GLY A 121 17.52 -7.06 -10.09
N TRP A 122 17.23 -7.11 -8.79
CA TRP A 122 16.75 -5.95 -8.03
C TRP A 122 17.85 -4.90 -7.85
N LEU A 123 17.53 -3.65 -8.19
CA LEU A 123 18.29 -2.49 -7.79
C LEU A 123 17.90 -2.07 -6.37
N PRO A 124 18.79 -1.33 -5.67
CA PRO A 124 18.49 -0.88 -4.32
C PRO A 124 17.19 -0.05 -4.25
N PRO A 125 16.32 -0.32 -3.27
CA PRO A 125 15.10 0.45 -3.08
C PRO A 125 15.42 1.89 -2.68
N LYS A 126 14.48 2.79 -2.96
CA LYS A 126 14.56 4.21 -2.63
C LYS A 126 13.28 4.67 -1.96
N ILE A 127 13.39 5.52 -0.95
CA ILE A 127 12.28 6.28 -0.40
C ILE A 127 12.49 7.73 -0.79
N LEU A 128 11.57 8.29 -1.56
CA LEU A 128 11.72 9.61 -2.17
C LEU A 128 10.37 10.37 -2.22
N PRO A 129 10.36 11.68 -2.48
CA PRO A 129 9.12 12.45 -2.55
C PRO A 129 8.14 11.89 -3.58
N LEU A 130 6.85 11.84 -3.23
CA LEU A 130 5.80 11.37 -4.13
C LEU A 130 5.85 12.15 -5.45
N ARG A 131 5.92 11.43 -6.55
CA ARG A 131 6.03 11.99 -7.90
C ARG A 131 5.28 11.12 -8.92
N GLU A 132 5.02 11.71 -10.07
CA GLU A 132 4.46 10.98 -11.21
C GLU A 132 5.44 9.92 -11.74
N LEU A 133 4.87 8.85 -12.28
CA LEU A 133 5.62 7.77 -12.91
C LEU A 133 5.83 8.06 -14.39
N ALA A 134 7.10 8.17 -14.81
CA ALA A 134 7.44 8.19 -16.23
C ALA A 134 7.40 6.76 -16.79
N LEU A 135 6.35 6.43 -17.55
CA LEU A 135 6.14 5.12 -18.16
C LEU A 135 6.09 5.22 -19.68
N HIS A 136 6.76 4.29 -20.35
CA HIS A 136 6.66 4.17 -21.80
C HIS A 136 5.24 3.70 -22.17
N PRO A 137 4.58 4.30 -23.18
CA PRO A 137 3.20 3.98 -23.52
C PRO A 137 3.01 2.52 -23.96
N GLY A 138 4.03 1.88 -24.54
CA GLY A 138 4.06 0.45 -24.88
C GLY A 138 4.31 -0.51 -23.71
N SER A 139 4.22 -0.05 -22.45
CA SER A 139 4.43 -0.87 -21.27
C SER A 139 3.40 -2.00 -21.16
N THR A 140 3.85 -3.22 -20.92
CA THR A 140 2.95 -4.39 -20.76
C THR A 140 1.97 -4.25 -19.59
N ALA A 141 2.27 -3.43 -18.58
CA ALA A 141 1.30 -3.11 -17.54
C ALA A 141 0.08 -2.34 -18.07
N LEU A 142 0.27 -1.49 -19.09
CA LEU A 142 -0.80 -0.71 -19.72
C LEU A 142 -1.59 -1.52 -20.74
N HIS A 143 -0.92 -2.39 -21.51
CA HIS A 143 -1.56 -3.14 -22.62
C HIS A 143 -2.12 -4.50 -22.21
N TYR A 144 -1.48 -5.18 -21.27
CA TYR A 144 -1.80 -6.56 -20.91
C TYR A 144 -2.10 -6.73 -19.42
N GLY A 145 -2.16 -5.63 -18.65
CA GLY A 145 -2.50 -5.67 -17.24
C GLY A 145 -1.50 -6.42 -16.36
N ILE A 146 -0.24 -6.58 -16.80
CA ILE A 146 0.79 -7.31 -16.05
C ILE A 146 1.23 -6.50 -14.83
N SER A 147 0.45 -6.65 -13.75
CA SER A 147 0.64 -5.97 -12.47
C SER A 147 -0.10 -6.68 -11.34
N CYS A 148 0.44 -6.62 -10.12
CA CYS A 148 -0.21 -7.07 -8.91
C CYS A 148 0.02 -6.10 -7.76
N LEU A 149 -0.99 -5.94 -6.90
CA LEU A 149 -0.95 -5.03 -5.76
C LEU A 149 -1.32 -5.74 -4.45
N GLU A 150 -1.00 -5.08 -3.34
CA GLU A 150 -1.45 -5.45 -2.01
C GLU A 150 -2.12 -4.27 -1.30
N GLY A 151 -2.86 -4.56 -0.22
CA GLY A 151 -3.47 -3.57 0.64
C GLY A 151 -3.34 -3.98 2.09
N LEU A 152 -2.58 -3.21 2.86
CA LEU A 152 -2.42 -3.41 4.30
C LEU A 152 -2.48 -2.08 5.04
N LYS A 153 -2.67 -2.12 6.36
CA LYS A 153 -2.89 -0.93 7.17
C LYS A 153 -1.81 -0.76 8.24
N ALA A 154 -1.38 0.47 8.40
CA ALA A 154 -0.66 0.97 9.56
C ALA A 154 -1.61 1.77 10.44
N SER A 155 -1.59 1.51 11.74
CA SER A 155 -2.41 2.20 12.74
C SER A 155 -1.56 2.61 13.93
N LYS A 156 -2.09 3.50 14.78
CA LYS A 156 -1.48 3.83 16.06
C LYS A 156 -2.21 3.13 17.19
N SER A 157 -1.44 2.53 18.10
CA SER A 157 -1.95 2.08 19.39
C SER A 157 -2.40 3.28 20.24
N ARG A 158 -3.13 3.00 21.34
CA ARG A 158 -3.49 4.04 22.32
C ARG A 158 -2.27 4.72 22.95
N GLU A 159 -1.13 4.03 22.97
CA GLU A 159 0.14 4.52 23.49
C GLU A 159 0.98 5.25 22.42
N GLY A 160 0.44 5.41 21.20
CA GLY A 160 1.11 6.08 20.09
C GLY A 160 2.07 5.20 19.28
N ARG A 161 2.28 3.94 19.67
CA ARG A 161 3.11 2.97 18.92
C ARG A 161 2.52 2.66 17.55
N LEU A 162 3.37 2.50 16.54
CA LEU A 162 3.01 2.09 15.19
C LEU A 162 2.73 0.59 15.12
N LEU A 163 1.62 0.20 14.50
CA LEU A 163 1.18 -1.18 14.36
C LEU A 163 0.91 -1.52 12.89
N LEU A 164 1.33 -2.71 12.46
CA LEU A 164 0.95 -3.32 11.19
C LEU A 164 0.15 -4.59 11.47
N PHE A 165 -0.99 -4.76 10.80
CA PHE A 165 -1.82 -5.95 10.98
C PHE A 165 -1.39 -7.06 10.01
N ARG A 166 -0.93 -8.18 10.57
CA ARG A 166 -0.54 -9.41 9.84
C ARG A 166 0.30 -9.17 8.57
N PRO A 167 1.33 -8.31 8.60
CA PRO A 167 2.01 -7.89 7.38
C PRO A 167 2.65 -9.07 6.63
N GLU A 168 3.10 -10.12 7.32
CA GLU A 168 3.68 -11.32 6.72
C GLU A 168 2.71 -12.04 5.77
N ASP A 169 1.42 -12.11 6.11
CA ASP A 169 0.40 -12.75 5.26
C ASP A 169 0.12 -11.94 4.00
N HIS A 170 0.10 -10.61 4.12
CA HIS A 170 -0.01 -9.70 2.97
C HIS A 170 1.20 -9.85 2.04
N ILE A 171 2.41 -9.91 2.60
CA ILE A 171 3.64 -10.09 1.83
C ILE A 171 3.64 -11.44 1.11
N GLN A 172 3.22 -12.52 1.78
CA GLN A 172 3.13 -13.83 1.15
C GLN A 172 2.15 -13.83 -0.03
N ARG A 173 0.98 -13.18 0.12
CA ARG A 173 0.01 -13.04 -0.96
C ARG A 173 0.53 -12.17 -2.11
N PHE A 174 1.31 -11.14 -1.81
CA PHE A 174 1.98 -10.32 -2.82
C PHE A 174 2.98 -11.14 -3.65
N ILE A 175 3.82 -11.95 -2.98
CA ILE A 175 4.79 -12.84 -3.64
C ILE A 175 4.07 -13.85 -4.54
N LEU A 176 3.03 -14.53 -4.03
CA LEU A 176 2.24 -15.48 -4.82
C LEU A 176 1.59 -14.83 -6.06
N SER A 177 1.15 -13.58 -5.93
CA SER A 177 0.57 -12.83 -7.04
C SER A 177 1.63 -12.48 -8.10
N ALA A 178 2.83 -12.10 -7.67
CA ALA A 178 3.96 -11.84 -8.56
C ALA A 178 4.37 -13.12 -9.32
N GLU A 179 4.51 -14.25 -8.63
CA GLU A 179 4.82 -15.55 -9.24
C GLU A 179 3.82 -15.95 -10.31
N ARG A 180 2.52 -15.78 -10.03
CA ARG A 180 1.44 -16.13 -10.97
C ARG A 180 1.46 -15.27 -12.24
N LEU A 181 1.98 -14.06 -12.17
CA LEU A 181 2.15 -13.15 -13.31
C LEU A 181 3.54 -13.25 -13.96
N ALA A 182 4.37 -14.20 -13.53
CA ALA A 182 5.77 -14.32 -13.94
C ALA A 182 6.58 -13.02 -13.76
N LEU A 183 6.23 -12.24 -12.73
CA LEU A 183 6.96 -11.06 -12.28
C LEU A 183 8.06 -11.47 -11.30
N PRO A 184 9.14 -10.66 -11.15
CA PRO A 184 10.16 -10.92 -10.15
C PRO A 184 9.58 -10.85 -8.73
N THR A 185 9.93 -11.80 -7.89
CA THR A 185 9.50 -11.83 -6.48
C THR A 185 10.43 -11.01 -5.60
N VAL A 186 9.94 -10.62 -4.42
CA VAL A 186 10.72 -9.97 -3.37
C VAL A 186 10.96 -10.91 -2.19
N GLU A 187 12.07 -10.69 -1.49
CA GLU A 187 12.39 -11.39 -0.26
C GLU A 187 11.54 -10.86 0.90
N SER A 188 10.77 -11.75 1.52
CA SER A 188 9.75 -11.38 2.53
C SER A 188 10.30 -10.52 3.68
N LYS A 189 11.46 -10.90 4.26
CA LYS A 189 12.07 -10.18 5.39
C LYS A 189 12.53 -8.76 5.01
N PRO A 190 13.39 -8.54 3.99
CA PRO A 190 13.72 -7.20 3.53
C PRO A 190 12.50 -6.36 3.14
N PHE A 191 11.48 -6.97 2.54
CA PHE A 191 10.28 -6.24 2.15
C PHE A 191 9.44 -5.78 3.34
N LEU A 192 9.30 -6.63 4.37
CA LEU A 192 8.68 -6.25 5.65
C LEU A 192 9.43 -5.07 6.31
N GLU A 193 10.76 -5.15 6.37
CA GLU A 193 11.58 -4.09 6.96
C GLU A 193 11.50 -2.77 6.17
N LEU A 194 11.30 -2.84 4.85
CA LEU A 194 11.06 -1.66 4.03
C LEU A 194 9.72 -1.00 4.39
N LEU A 195 8.65 -1.78 4.50
CA LEU A 195 7.32 -1.28 4.88
C LEU A 195 7.38 -0.61 6.27
N LYS A 196 8.07 -1.24 7.21
CA LYS A 196 8.31 -0.69 8.55
C LYS A 196 9.03 0.65 8.51
N ARG A 197 10.18 0.74 7.82
CA ARG A 197 10.95 1.98 7.67
C ARG A 197 10.13 3.08 6.99
N PHE A 198 9.35 2.71 5.97
CA PHE A 198 8.50 3.65 5.27
C PHE A 198 7.43 4.26 6.18
N VAL A 199 6.73 3.42 6.96
CA VAL A 199 5.71 3.88 7.92
C VAL A 199 6.32 4.75 9.02
N GLN A 200 7.55 4.48 9.47
CA GLN A 200 8.25 5.33 10.43
C GLN A 200 8.53 6.74 9.85
N ILE A 201 8.99 6.83 8.60
CA ILE A 201 9.28 8.11 7.95
C ILE A 201 7.99 8.94 7.77
N GLU A 202 6.90 8.26 7.42
CA GLU A 202 5.58 8.88 7.23
C GLU A 202 4.67 8.76 8.47
N GLU A 203 5.23 8.60 9.68
CA GLU A 203 4.46 8.39 10.91
C GLU A 203 3.39 9.48 11.13
N ALA A 204 3.70 10.73 10.77
CA ALA A 204 2.78 11.86 10.91
C ALA A 204 1.47 11.67 10.11
N TYR A 205 1.50 10.86 9.05
CA TYR A 205 0.32 10.51 8.25
C TYR A 205 -0.47 9.34 8.83
N VAL A 206 0.04 8.64 9.85
CA VAL A 206 -0.70 7.58 10.54
C VAL A 206 -1.66 8.22 11.55
N PRO A 207 -2.99 8.14 11.34
CA PRO A 207 -3.95 8.76 12.24
C PRO A 207 -3.86 8.18 13.66
N ALA A 208 -3.97 9.05 14.66
CA ALA A 208 -4.14 8.65 16.06
C ALA A 208 -5.61 8.36 16.42
N GLU A 209 -6.55 8.78 15.57
CA GLU A 209 -7.98 8.59 15.79
C GLU A 209 -8.37 7.11 15.63
N ARG A 210 -9.19 6.61 16.56
CA ARG A 210 -9.65 5.22 16.55
C ARG A 210 -10.49 4.96 15.29
N GLY A 211 -10.20 3.85 14.60
CA GLY A 211 -10.90 3.47 13.37
C GLY A 211 -10.32 4.10 12.10
N CYS A 212 -9.30 4.96 12.23
CA CYS A 212 -8.56 5.51 11.11
C CYS A 212 -7.22 4.80 10.94
N SER A 213 -6.71 4.71 9.70
CA SER A 213 -5.42 4.07 9.41
C SER A 213 -4.72 4.69 8.20
N LEU A 214 -3.40 4.53 8.15
CA LEU A 214 -2.62 4.73 6.94
C LEU A 214 -2.65 3.43 6.14
N TYR A 215 -3.15 3.48 4.92
CA TYR A 215 -3.22 2.35 4.02
C TYR A 215 -1.99 2.27 3.12
N LEU A 216 -1.28 1.16 3.22
CA LEU A 216 -0.12 0.87 2.39
C LEU A 216 -0.57 0.08 1.18
N ARG A 217 -0.05 0.45 0.01
CA ARG A 217 -0.42 -0.12 -1.27
C ARG A 217 0.83 -0.45 -2.09
N PRO A 218 1.53 -1.54 -1.74
CA PRO A 218 2.51 -2.12 -2.64
C PRO A 218 1.89 -2.39 -4.02
N LEU A 219 2.60 -2.01 -5.08
CA LEU A 219 2.35 -2.49 -6.44
C LEU A 219 3.65 -2.94 -7.04
N LEU A 220 3.58 -4.08 -7.72
CA LEU A 220 4.56 -4.52 -8.69
C LEU A 220 3.92 -4.57 -10.08
N PHE A 221 4.62 -4.09 -11.10
CA PHE A 221 4.14 -4.10 -12.47
C PHE A 221 5.28 -4.13 -13.48
N SER A 222 5.00 -4.68 -14.66
CA SER A 222 5.98 -4.79 -15.72
C SER A 222 6.03 -3.53 -16.57
N THR A 223 7.19 -2.88 -16.61
CA THR A 223 7.47 -1.78 -17.55
C THR A 223 8.04 -2.26 -18.89
N TYR A 224 8.03 -3.57 -19.15
CA TYR A 224 8.57 -4.11 -20.39
C TYR A 224 7.83 -3.50 -21.58
N VAL A 225 8.57 -3.03 -22.57
CA VAL A 225 7.99 -2.42 -23.76
C VAL A 225 7.86 -3.51 -24.81
N ARG A 226 6.62 -3.81 -25.21
CA ARG A 226 6.36 -4.71 -26.33
C ARG A 226 5.26 -4.12 -27.19
N CYS A 227 5.60 -3.78 -28.43
CA CYS A 227 4.61 -3.68 -29.50
C CYS A 227 4.39 -5.11 -30.00
N ALA A 228 3.15 -5.57 -30.08
CA ALA A 228 2.85 -6.85 -30.71
C ALA A 228 3.18 -6.75 -32.21
N GLN A 229 4.42 -7.03 -32.58
CA GLN A 229 4.75 -7.39 -33.96
C GLN A 229 4.48 -8.89 -34.07
N THR A 230 3.27 -9.22 -34.48
CA THR A 230 2.97 -10.56 -34.98
C THR A 230 3.28 -10.56 -36.47
N GLU A 231 4.08 -11.51 -36.95
CA GLU A 231 4.09 -11.83 -38.38
C GLU A 231 2.65 -12.20 -38.77
N SER A 232 2.00 -11.34 -39.56
CA SER A 232 0.77 -11.72 -40.22
C SER A 232 1.16 -12.68 -41.34
N ARG A 233 1.03 -13.99 -41.09
CA ARG A 233 0.94 -14.95 -42.20
C ARG A 233 -0.44 -14.78 -42.84
N ILE A 234 -0.56 -13.74 -43.65
CA ILE A 234 -1.59 -13.69 -44.68
C ILE A 234 -1.06 -14.61 -45.78
N GLU A 235 -1.46 -15.88 -45.72
CA GLU A 235 -1.41 -16.80 -46.87
C GLU A 235 -2.63 -16.53 -47.77
#